data_AF-A0A9W9KBD1-F1
#
_entry.id   AF-A0A9W9KBD1-F1
#
_cell.length_a   1.000
_cell.length_b   1.000
_cell.length_c   1.000
_cell.angle_alpha   90.00
_cell.angle_beta   90.00
_cell.angle_gamma   90.00
#
_symmetry.space_group_name_H-M   'P 1'
#
loop_
_entity.id
_entity.type
_entity.pdbx_description
1 polymer ?
#
loop_
_entity_poly.entity_id
_entity_poly.type
_entity_poly.pdbx_seq_one_letter_code
_entity_poly.pdbx_strand_id
1 'polypeptide(L)'
;MGTTDSPGAGDENALETCFFGQEAVDIVGPFMRQRYRLLPYIIQQAHASPQASKAGLPMVRSLIREYLSDRNVWNLEGLYTFGFDLLLAPTLQPLEETNTHSIHLPEGVWYGFWDKKKYESRGQWFEFPAAILSQNHVFVKGGTHDVLAQPRWREYNEVDAIDKVDVYGCRDGPWACGDDQNGLVEVVNDAGRWRVINRANV
;
A
#
# COMPACT_ATOMS: atom_id res chain seq x y z
N MET A 1 -41.64 7.54 -22.34
CA MET A 1 -40.61 7.67 -23.40
C MET A 1 -40.05 9.07 -23.25
N GLY A 2 -39.00 9.33 -22.48
CA GLY A 2 -37.73 8.59 -22.38
C GLY A 2 -36.64 9.49 -22.98
N THR A 3 -36.45 10.67 -22.40
CA THR A 3 -35.32 11.56 -22.74
C THR A 3 -34.20 11.24 -21.76
N THR A 4 -33.28 10.38 -22.18
CA THR A 4 -31.99 10.22 -21.51
C THR A 4 -31.12 11.42 -21.88
N ASP A 5 -31.28 12.53 -21.16
CA ASP A 5 -30.22 13.53 -21.13
C ASP A 5 -29.05 12.93 -20.38
N SER A 6 -28.07 12.45 -21.16
CA SER A 6 -26.73 12.17 -20.65
C SER A 6 -26.16 13.50 -20.14
N PRO A 7 -25.61 13.58 -18.92
CA PRO A 7 -25.06 14.83 -18.43
C PRO A 7 -23.82 15.20 -19.26
N GLY A 8 -23.96 16.29 -20.01
CA GLY A 8 -22.88 17.19 -20.40
C GLY A 8 -21.65 16.56 -21.06
N ALA A 9 -21.73 16.27 -22.35
CA ALA A 9 -20.57 16.42 -23.23
C ALA A 9 -20.24 17.92 -23.31
N GLY A 10 -19.33 18.41 -22.46
CA GLY A 10 -19.08 19.85 -22.37
C GLY A 10 -17.73 20.29 -21.81
N ASP A 11 -16.84 19.36 -21.45
CA ASP A 11 -15.45 19.72 -21.14
C ASP A 11 -14.54 18.62 -21.72
N GLU A 12 -13.88 18.92 -22.83
CA GLU A 12 -12.90 18.06 -23.49
C GLU A 12 -11.69 17.71 -22.59
N ASN A 13 -11.59 18.36 -21.42
CA ASN A 13 -10.59 18.11 -20.40
C ASN A 13 -11.18 17.61 -19.06
N ALA A 14 -12.39 17.04 -19.06
CA ALA A 14 -12.97 16.53 -17.82
C ALA A 14 -12.08 15.44 -17.20
N LEU A 15 -11.51 15.74 -16.02
CA LEU A 15 -10.57 14.85 -15.31
C LEU A 15 -11.28 13.90 -14.32
N GLU A 16 -12.60 14.01 -14.16
CA GLU A 16 -13.32 13.12 -13.25
C GLU A 16 -13.44 11.72 -13.85
N THR A 17 -13.20 10.70 -13.01
CA THR A 17 -13.16 9.29 -13.41
C THR A 17 -14.42 8.84 -14.18
N CYS A 18 -15.59 9.41 -13.84
CA CYS A 18 -16.86 9.07 -14.49
C CYS A 18 -16.91 9.40 -15.99
N PHE A 19 -16.12 10.36 -16.47
CA PHE A 19 -16.02 10.70 -17.89
C PHE A 19 -15.20 9.66 -18.68
N PHE A 20 -14.44 8.80 -18.01
CA PHE A 20 -13.66 7.71 -18.60
C PHE A 20 -14.44 6.37 -18.66
N GLY A 21 -15.73 6.38 -18.29
CA GLY A 21 -16.59 5.20 -18.32
C GLY A 21 -16.57 4.35 -17.05
N GLN A 22 -17.45 3.34 -17.00
CA GLN A 22 -17.66 2.53 -15.80
C GLN A 22 -16.43 1.69 -15.42
N GLU A 23 -15.68 1.20 -16.41
CA GLU A 23 -14.46 0.43 -16.18
C GLU A 23 -13.41 1.23 -15.39
N ALA A 24 -13.20 2.51 -15.75
CA ALA A 24 -12.31 3.40 -15.02
C ALA A 24 -12.78 3.60 -13.56
N VAL A 25 -14.10 3.76 -13.35
CA VAL A 25 -14.68 3.88 -12.00
C VAL A 25 -14.44 2.62 -11.17
N ASP A 26 -14.59 1.44 -11.77
CA ASP A 26 -14.42 0.16 -11.10
C ASP A 26 -12.94 -0.11 -10.76
N ILE A 27 -11.99 0.42 -11.55
CA ILE A 27 -10.55 0.33 -11.29
C ILE A 27 -10.09 1.36 -10.25
N VAL A 28 -10.46 2.63 -10.40
CA VAL A 28 -9.97 3.75 -9.57
C VAL A 28 -10.67 3.77 -8.21
N GLY A 29 -11.96 3.43 -8.14
CA GLY A 29 -12.75 3.42 -6.92
C GLY A 29 -12.11 2.62 -5.76
N PRO A 30 -11.64 1.38 -6.00
CA PRO A 30 -10.85 0.62 -5.02
C PRO A 30 -9.60 1.35 -4.52
N PHE A 31 -8.79 1.98 -5.39
CA PHE A 31 -7.61 2.73 -4.96
C PHE A 31 -7.95 3.95 -4.13
N MET A 32 -9.01 4.67 -4.49
CA MET A 32 -9.49 5.81 -3.71
C MET A 32 -9.87 5.35 -2.30
N ARG A 33 -10.71 4.32 -2.18
CA ARG A 33 -11.04 3.72 -0.88
C ARG A 33 -9.80 3.26 -0.11
N GLN A 34 -8.82 2.68 -0.81
CA GLN A 34 -7.58 2.22 -0.19
C GLN A 34 -6.74 3.39 0.34
N ARG A 35 -6.64 4.50 -0.40
CA ARG A 35 -5.99 5.73 0.07
C ARG A 35 -6.66 6.26 1.34
N TYR A 36 -8.00 6.29 1.36
CA TYR A 36 -8.75 6.71 2.55
C TYR A 36 -8.53 5.77 3.72
N ARG A 37 -8.39 4.46 3.48
CA ARG A 37 -7.99 3.52 4.52
C ARG A 37 -6.60 3.88 5.06
N LEU A 38 -5.64 4.15 4.19
CA LEU A 38 -4.28 4.52 4.57
C LEU A 38 -4.12 5.95 5.13
N LEU A 39 -5.19 6.74 5.27
CA LEU A 39 -5.08 8.12 5.78
C LEU A 39 -4.34 8.25 7.12
N PRO A 40 -4.60 7.40 8.14
CA PRO A 40 -3.85 7.49 9.40
C PRO A 40 -2.34 7.34 9.19
N TYR A 41 -1.93 6.39 8.34
CA TYR A 41 -0.54 6.21 7.95
C TYR A 41 0.00 7.44 7.18
N ILE A 42 -0.73 7.93 6.18
CA ILE A 42 -0.32 9.11 5.39
C ILE A 42 -0.12 10.32 6.29
N ILE A 43 -1.04 10.56 7.23
CA ILE A 43 -0.97 11.66 8.20
C ILE A 43 0.23 11.45 9.14
N GLN A 44 0.43 10.25 9.66
CA GLN A 44 1.59 9.92 10.50
C GLN A 44 2.91 10.19 9.78
N GLN A 45 3.05 9.75 8.53
CA GLN A 45 4.24 10.01 7.71
C GLN A 45 4.40 11.51 7.39
N ALA A 46 3.29 12.22 7.16
CA ALA A 46 3.27 13.66 6.94
C ALA A 46 3.64 14.47 8.19
N HIS A 47 3.38 13.99 9.40
CA HIS A 47 3.85 14.60 10.66
C HIS A 47 5.29 14.19 11.00
N ALA A 48 5.64 12.92 10.78
CA ALA A 48 6.98 12.40 10.97
C ALA A 48 7.98 13.09 10.04
N SER A 49 7.57 13.56 8.86
CA SER A 49 8.43 14.35 7.96
C SER A 49 8.91 15.68 8.60
N PRO A 50 8.03 16.51 9.20
CA PRO A 50 8.34 17.62 10.12
C PRO A 50 9.15 17.25 11.38
N GLN A 51 8.90 16.13 12.07
CA GLN A 51 9.73 15.76 13.24
C GLN A 51 11.10 15.20 12.82
N ALA A 52 11.16 14.52 11.66
CA ALA A 52 12.39 14.22 10.94
C ALA A 52 12.93 15.43 10.16
N SER A 53 12.33 16.63 10.26
CA SER A 53 12.65 17.83 9.46
C SER A 53 13.99 18.45 9.80
N LYS A 54 14.62 18.07 10.91
CA LYS A 54 16.08 18.29 11.03
C LYS A 54 16.84 17.65 9.85
N ALA A 55 16.26 16.64 9.19
CA ALA A 55 16.75 15.96 7.99
C ALA A 55 15.86 16.10 6.72
N GLY A 56 14.68 16.74 6.80
CA GLY A 56 13.83 17.08 5.65
C GLY A 56 13.40 15.90 4.75
N LEU A 57 12.91 14.80 5.32
CA LEU A 57 12.60 13.59 4.54
C LEU A 57 11.28 13.72 3.76
N PRO A 58 11.25 13.58 2.42
CA PRO A 58 10.00 13.53 1.66
C PRO A 58 9.24 12.22 1.96
N MET A 59 7.92 12.20 1.76
CA MET A 59 7.11 10.99 1.93
C MET A 59 7.41 9.95 0.85
N VAL A 60 7.49 10.38 -0.42
CA VAL A 60 7.95 9.54 -1.53
C VAL A 60 9.47 9.65 -1.61
N ARG A 61 10.17 8.52 -1.60
CA ARG A 61 11.64 8.50 -1.60
C ARG A 61 12.18 7.52 -2.63
N SER A 62 13.29 7.92 -3.24
CA SER A 62 14.09 7.02 -4.07
C SER A 62 14.76 5.97 -3.19
N LEU A 63 14.79 4.74 -3.69
CA LEU A 63 15.49 3.62 -3.07
C LEU A 63 16.99 3.86 -2.89
N ILE A 64 17.61 4.65 -3.76
CA ILE A 64 19.06 4.98 -3.68
C ILE A 64 19.39 5.55 -2.30
N ARG A 65 18.50 6.36 -1.75
CA ARG A 65 18.70 6.99 -0.45
C ARG A 65 18.75 5.98 0.69
N GLU A 66 17.86 4.98 0.68
CA GLU A 66 17.74 4.00 1.76
C GLU A 66 18.71 2.83 1.59
N TYR A 67 19.07 2.49 0.36
CA TYR A 67 19.87 1.32 0.01
C TYR A 67 21.10 1.71 -0.83
N LEU A 68 21.90 2.66 -0.34
CA LEU A 68 23.08 3.19 -1.05
C LEU A 68 24.08 2.10 -1.47
N SER A 69 24.22 1.05 -0.65
CA SER A 69 25.11 -0.08 -0.92
C SER A 69 24.60 -1.02 -2.01
N ASP A 70 23.30 -0.98 -2.32
CA ASP A 70 22.70 -1.80 -3.36
C ASP A 70 22.82 -1.10 -4.72
N ARG A 71 23.69 -1.61 -5.58
CA ARG A 71 23.89 -1.02 -6.92
C ARG A 71 22.69 -1.21 -7.84
N ASN A 72 21.81 -2.17 -7.56
CA ASN A 72 20.64 -2.43 -8.41
C ASN A 72 19.65 -1.27 -8.38
N VAL A 73 19.60 -0.50 -7.27
CA VAL A 73 18.64 0.59 -7.13
C VAL A 73 19.07 1.91 -7.79
N TRP A 74 20.31 1.99 -8.30
CA TRP A 74 20.90 3.25 -8.79
C TRP A 74 20.25 3.77 -10.07
N ASN A 75 19.81 2.87 -10.96
CA ASN A 75 19.16 3.21 -12.23
C ASN A 75 17.74 2.63 -12.31
N LEU A 76 17.12 2.40 -11.15
CA LEU A 76 15.84 1.70 -11.09
C LEU A 76 14.71 2.73 -11.10
N GLU A 77 13.90 2.68 -12.16
CA GLU A 77 12.74 3.53 -12.35
C GLU A 77 11.46 2.79 -11.97
N GLY A 78 10.42 3.52 -11.59
CA GLY A 78 9.10 2.93 -11.30
C GLY A 78 9.00 2.15 -9.98
N LEU A 79 10.03 2.15 -9.14
CA LEU A 79 9.99 1.58 -7.78
C LEU A 79 10.44 2.63 -6.76
N TYR A 80 9.65 2.82 -5.72
CA TYR A 80 9.92 3.84 -4.71
C TYR A 80 9.35 3.46 -3.35
N THR A 81 9.87 4.06 -2.28
CA THR A 81 9.27 3.93 -0.95
C THR A 81 8.29 5.07 -0.70
N PHE A 82 7.18 4.74 -0.03
CA PHE A 82 6.20 5.69 0.47
C PHE A 82 6.15 5.61 1.99
N GLY A 83 6.66 6.65 2.64
CA GLY A 83 6.99 6.62 4.07
C GLY A 83 8.18 5.70 4.34
N PHE A 84 8.27 5.15 5.54
CA PHE A 84 9.39 4.29 5.95
C PHE A 84 9.18 2.81 5.63
N ASP A 85 7.94 2.43 5.31
CA ASP A 85 7.52 1.03 5.41
C ASP A 85 6.91 0.45 4.14
N LEU A 86 6.40 1.29 3.22
CA LEU A 86 5.78 0.81 1.98
C LEU A 86 6.73 0.95 0.81
N LEU A 87 6.86 -0.12 0.02
CA LEU A 87 7.55 -0.15 -1.27
C LEU A 87 6.52 -0.35 -2.38
N LEU A 88 6.47 0.54 -3.35
CA LEU A 88 5.47 0.55 -4.41
C LEU A 88 6.14 0.35 -5.78
N ALA A 89 5.60 -0.58 -6.56
CA ALA A 89 5.99 -0.86 -7.93
C ALA A 89 4.76 -0.77 -8.86
N PRO A 90 4.32 0.45 -9.24
CA PRO A 90 3.23 0.63 -10.19
C PRO A 90 3.52 0.00 -11.56
N THR A 91 2.49 -0.53 -12.20
CA THR A 91 2.54 -0.91 -13.61
C THR A 91 2.55 0.33 -14.49
N LEU A 92 3.65 0.56 -15.22
CA LEU A 92 3.81 1.71 -16.11
C LEU A 92 3.66 1.36 -17.59
N GLN A 93 3.67 0.07 -17.94
CA GLN A 93 3.52 -0.42 -19.30
C GLN A 93 2.06 -0.86 -19.57
N PRO A 94 1.58 -0.81 -20.82
CA PRO A 94 0.29 -1.38 -21.18
C PRO A 94 0.22 -2.87 -20.79
N LEU A 95 -0.90 -3.28 -20.18
CA LEU A 95 -1.05 -4.66 -19.68
C LEU A 95 -1.05 -5.71 -20.79
N GLU A 96 -1.46 -5.33 -22.00
CA GLU A 96 -1.43 -6.21 -23.17
C GLU A 96 0.00 -6.62 -23.56
N GLU A 97 1.00 -5.87 -23.10
CA GLU A 97 2.41 -6.07 -23.44
C GLU A 97 3.19 -6.85 -22.36
N THR A 98 2.58 -7.11 -21.19
CA THR A 98 3.32 -7.65 -20.03
C THR A 98 2.47 -8.64 -19.22
N ASN A 99 2.93 -9.90 -19.14
CA ASN A 99 2.31 -10.94 -18.31
C ASN A 99 2.99 -11.12 -16.95
N THR A 100 4.23 -10.63 -16.81
CA THR A 100 5.06 -10.78 -15.61
C THR A 100 5.87 -9.51 -15.36
N HIS A 101 6.02 -9.14 -14.10
CA HIS A 101 6.78 -7.99 -13.64
C HIS A 101 7.97 -8.44 -12.82
N SER A 102 9.17 -8.06 -13.27
CA SER A 102 10.39 -8.26 -12.49
C SER A 102 10.57 -7.09 -11.52
N ILE A 103 10.49 -7.37 -10.22
CA ILE A 103 10.56 -6.35 -9.17
C ILE A 103 11.75 -6.65 -8.27
N HIS A 104 12.63 -5.66 -8.13
CA HIS A 104 13.74 -5.72 -7.20
C HIS A 104 13.27 -5.46 -5.77
N LEU A 105 13.49 -6.41 -4.85
CA LEU A 105 13.28 -6.17 -3.44
C LEU A 105 14.64 -5.96 -2.77
N PRO A 106 14.90 -4.82 -2.10
CA PRO A 106 16.13 -4.62 -1.35
C PRO A 106 16.32 -5.67 -0.24
N GLU A 107 17.54 -5.78 0.29
CA GLU A 107 17.82 -6.69 1.40
C GLU A 107 16.89 -6.45 2.60
N GLY A 108 16.27 -7.52 3.08
CA GLY A 108 15.34 -7.48 4.20
C GLY A 108 14.17 -8.45 4.05
N VAL A 109 13.25 -8.37 5.00
CA VAL A 109 11.97 -9.08 4.96
C VAL A 109 10.91 -8.14 4.41
N TRP A 110 10.14 -8.61 3.45
CA TRP A 110 9.04 -7.88 2.81
C TRP A 110 7.78 -8.72 2.85
N TYR A 111 6.63 -8.06 2.90
CA TYR A 111 5.33 -8.70 2.88
C TYR A 111 4.50 -8.13 1.75
N GLY A 112 3.94 -8.98 0.90
CA GLY A 112 3.01 -8.47 -0.11
C GLY A 112 1.76 -7.89 0.57
N PHE A 113 1.41 -6.67 0.19
CA PHE A 113 0.30 -5.94 0.83
C PHE A 113 -1.05 -6.64 0.64
N TRP A 114 -1.24 -7.27 -0.53
CA TRP A 114 -2.47 -7.95 -0.92
C TRP A 114 -2.48 -9.43 -0.56
N ASP A 115 -1.43 -10.16 -0.95
CA ASP A 115 -1.33 -11.61 -0.77
C ASP A 115 -0.85 -12.03 0.63
N LYS A 116 -0.36 -11.06 1.41
CA LYS A 116 0.20 -11.23 2.76
C LYS A 116 1.40 -12.19 2.82
N LYS A 117 1.97 -12.57 1.67
CA LYS A 117 3.09 -13.51 1.60
C LYS A 117 4.37 -12.84 2.09
N LYS A 118 5.18 -13.59 2.82
CA LYS A 118 6.51 -13.18 3.25
C LYS A 118 7.53 -13.44 2.13
N TYR A 119 8.38 -12.45 1.88
CA TYR A 119 9.48 -12.48 0.92
C TYR A 119 10.76 -12.11 1.67
N GLU A 120 11.69 -13.06 1.75
CA GLU A 120 13.02 -12.81 2.30
C GLU A 120 13.98 -12.49 1.16
N SER A 121 14.45 -11.24 1.12
CA SER A 121 15.30 -10.74 0.05
C SER A 121 16.73 -10.51 0.54
N ARG A 122 17.69 -10.85 -0.32
CA ARG A 122 19.11 -10.47 -0.20
C ARG A 122 19.50 -9.35 -1.16
N GLY A 123 18.53 -8.54 -1.61
CA GLY A 123 18.72 -7.57 -2.68
C GLY A 123 18.63 -8.22 -4.06
N GLN A 124 17.52 -8.92 -4.32
CA GLN A 124 17.33 -9.72 -5.53
C GLN A 124 16.00 -9.41 -6.23
N TRP A 125 15.90 -9.84 -7.48
CA TRP A 125 14.72 -9.69 -8.32
C TRP A 125 13.74 -10.84 -8.10
N PHE A 126 12.45 -10.52 -8.08
CA PHE A 126 11.36 -11.46 -7.98
C PHE A 126 10.41 -11.27 -9.18
N GLU A 127 9.92 -12.37 -9.72
CA GLU A 127 8.92 -12.35 -10.77
C GLU A 127 7.52 -12.42 -10.15
N PHE A 128 6.70 -11.43 -10.49
CA PHE A 128 5.29 -11.38 -10.08
C PHE A 128 4.41 -11.46 -11.32
N PRO A 129 3.20 -12.05 -11.23
CA PRO A 129 2.20 -11.91 -12.27
C PRO A 129 1.90 -10.43 -12.51
N ALA A 130 1.62 -10.04 -13.75
CA ALA A 130 1.26 -8.67 -14.06
C ALA A 130 0.15 -8.17 -13.12
N ALA A 131 0.34 -6.94 -12.61
CA ALA A 131 -0.57 -6.37 -11.65
C ALA A 131 -1.98 -6.30 -12.25
N ILE A 132 -2.99 -6.70 -11.48
CA ILE A 132 -4.37 -6.43 -11.85
C ILE A 132 -4.53 -4.90 -11.83
N LEU A 133 -5.23 -4.29 -12.80
CA LEU A 133 -5.38 -2.83 -12.87
C LEU A 133 -5.78 -2.20 -11.53
N SER A 134 -6.57 -2.92 -10.72
CA SER A 134 -7.06 -2.51 -9.40
C SER A 134 -6.13 -2.87 -8.21
N GLN A 135 -4.99 -3.52 -8.44
CA GLN A 135 -4.02 -3.98 -7.43
C GLN A 135 -2.58 -3.91 -7.96
N ASN A 136 -1.96 -2.73 -7.86
CA ASN A 136 -0.52 -2.57 -8.09
C ASN A 136 0.31 -3.37 -7.07
N HIS A 137 1.56 -3.69 -7.41
CA HIS A 137 2.46 -4.35 -6.48
C HIS A 137 2.88 -3.39 -5.37
N VAL A 138 2.54 -3.76 -4.14
CA VAL A 138 2.89 -3.02 -2.93
C VAL A 138 3.43 -4.01 -1.92
N PHE A 139 4.55 -3.66 -1.30
CA PHE A 139 5.20 -4.46 -0.28
C PHE A 139 5.35 -3.65 1.01
N VAL A 140 5.19 -4.32 2.14
CA VAL A 140 5.37 -3.76 3.48
C VAL A 140 6.67 -4.30 4.05
N LYS A 141 7.51 -3.43 4.60
CA LYS A 141 8.78 -3.81 5.23
C LYS A 141 8.51 -4.60 6.52
N GLY A 142 9.34 -5.60 6.80
CA GLY A 142 9.30 -6.33 8.07
C GLY A 142 9.82 -5.50 9.24
N GLY A 143 9.22 -5.67 10.40
CA GLY A 143 9.44 -4.85 11.60
C GLY A 143 8.56 -3.60 11.66
N THR A 144 7.67 -3.40 10.69
CA THR A 144 6.73 -2.30 10.63
C THR A 144 5.54 -2.58 11.56
N HIS A 145 5.38 -1.69 12.55
CA HIS A 145 4.22 -1.66 13.46
C HIS A 145 3.19 -0.63 13.01
N ASP A 146 3.48 0.07 11.92
CA ASP A 146 2.66 1.19 11.48
C ASP A 146 1.27 0.69 11.15
N VAL A 147 0.34 1.43 11.72
CA VAL A 147 -1.08 1.16 11.68
C VAL A 147 -1.52 1.33 10.22
N LEU A 148 -1.54 0.24 9.45
CA LEU A 148 -2.37 0.14 8.25
C LEU A 148 -3.83 0.01 8.72
N ALA A 149 -4.28 1.06 9.42
CA ALA A 149 -5.63 1.22 9.90
C ALA A 149 -6.54 1.12 8.70
N GLN A 150 -7.59 0.32 8.80
CA GLN A 150 -8.65 0.34 7.79
C GLN A 150 -9.88 1.00 8.40
N PRO A 151 -9.93 2.35 8.50
CA PRO A 151 -11.12 3.02 9.00
C PRO A 151 -12.36 2.55 8.24
N ARG A 152 -13.40 2.22 9.00
CA ARG A 152 -14.72 1.97 8.46
C ARG A 152 -15.38 3.32 8.21
N TRP A 153 -15.76 3.56 6.97
CA TRP A 153 -16.46 4.78 6.57
C TRP A 153 -17.96 4.49 6.61
N ARG A 154 -18.70 5.20 7.48
CA ARG A 154 -20.18 5.29 7.39
C ARG A 154 -20.60 6.43 6.46
N GLU A 155 -19.90 7.55 6.53
CA GLU A 155 -20.13 8.76 5.72
C GLU A 155 -18.80 9.37 5.23
N TYR A 156 -18.87 10.27 4.24
CA TYR A 156 -17.71 10.79 3.47
C TYR A 156 -16.64 11.51 4.32
N ASN A 157 -16.99 11.99 5.53
CA ASN A 157 -16.12 12.83 6.36
C ASN A 157 -15.92 12.31 7.80
N GLU A 158 -16.46 11.14 8.15
CA GLU A 158 -16.40 10.64 9.53
C GLU A 158 -15.73 9.26 9.58
N VAL A 159 -14.60 9.20 10.28
CA VAL A 159 -13.91 7.95 10.61
C VAL A 159 -14.50 7.44 11.92
N ASP A 160 -15.28 6.36 11.87
CA ASP A 160 -15.93 5.78 13.06
C ASP A 160 -14.89 5.33 14.11
N ALA A 161 -13.97 4.45 13.68
CA ALA A 161 -12.90 3.87 14.48
C ALA A 161 -11.89 3.14 13.59
N ILE A 162 -10.66 2.98 14.07
CA ILE A 162 -9.72 2.00 13.51
C ILE A 162 -10.21 0.62 13.94
N ASP A 163 -10.73 -0.18 13.00
CA ASP A 163 -11.27 -1.51 13.29
C ASP A 163 -10.28 -2.65 13.00
N LYS A 164 -9.22 -2.38 12.22
CA LYS A 164 -8.16 -3.34 11.89
C LYS A 164 -6.80 -2.67 11.81
N VAL A 165 -5.78 -3.36 12.31
CA VAL A 165 -4.35 -3.05 12.18
C VAL A 165 -3.63 -4.30 11.70
N ASP A 166 -2.86 -4.18 10.62
CA ASP A 166 -1.96 -5.25 10.19
C ASP A 166 -0.55 -4.95 10.74
N VAL A 167 0.05 -5.88 11.49
CA VAL A 167 1.40 -5.78 12.07
C VAL A 167 2.35 -6.70 11.33
N TYR A 168 3.41 -6.16 10.74
CA TYR A 168 4.33 -6.90 9.86
C TYR A 168 5.68 -7.06 10.54
N GLY A 169 5.91 -8.19 11.18
CA GLY A 169 7.14 -8.58 11.85
C GLY A 169 7.20 -8.16 13.31
N CYS A 170 8.05 -8.85 14.07
CA CYS A 170 8.14 -8.68 15.52
C CYS A 170 9.27 -7.70 15.87
N ARG A 171 8.96 -6.72 16.73
CA ARG A 171 9.93 -6.03 17.57
C ARG A 171 9.53 -6.26 19.02
N ASP A 172 10.48 -6.15 19.95
CA ASP A 172 10.19 -6.24 21.38
C ASP A 172 9.11 -5.21 21.78
N GLY A 173 7.99 -5.68 22.34
CA GLY A 173 6.84 -4.84 22.71
C GLY A 173 5.57 -5.65 23.03
N PRO A 174 4.46 -5.00 23.47
CA PRO A 174 3.21 -5.67 23.82
C PRO A 174 2.48 -6.33 22.62
N TRP A 175 2.98 -6.09 21.40
CA TRP A 175 2.48 -6.65 20.14
C TRP A 175 3.45 -7.67 19.53
N ALA A 176 4.38 -8.22 20.33
CA ALA A 176 5.30 -9.26 19.88
C ALA A 176 4.52 -10.42 19.24
N CYS A 177 4.91 -10.81 18.03
CA CYS A 177 4.24 -11.93 17.36
C CYS A 177 4.45 -13.19 18.20
N GLY A 178 3.36 -13.96 18.37
CA GLY A 178 3.46 -15.33 18.88
C GLY A 178 4.14 -16.25 17.85
N ASP A 179 4.00 -17.56 18.00
CA ASP A 179 4.65 -18.58 17.15
C ASP A 179 4.18 -18.59 15.66
N ASP A 180 3.70 -17.48 15.10
CA ASP A 180 3.29 -17.40 13.70
C ASP A 180 4.52 -17.36 12.78
N GLN A 181 4.74 -18.46 12.07
CA GLN A 181 5.90 -18.64 11.19
C GLN A 181 6.05 -17.57 10.08
N ASN A 182 5.00 -16.80 9.84
CA ASN A 182 5.00 -15.70 8.87
C ASN A 182 5.28 -14.34 9.50
N GLY A 183 5.13 -14.14 10.81
CA GLY A 183 5.33 -12.85 11.49
C GLY A 183 4.35 -11.77 11.04
N LEU A 184 3.14 -12.11 10.61
CA LEU A 184 2.07 -11.16 10.28
C LEU A 184 0.93 -11.36 11.25
N VAL A 185 0.64 -10.32 12.04
CA VAL A 185 -0.41 -10.34 13.04
C VAL A 185 -1.49 -9.34 12.65
N GLU A 186 -2.71 -9.82 12.39
CA GLU A 186 -3.86 -8.93 12.25
C GLU A 186 -4.44 -8.66 13.63
N VAL A 187 -4.67 -7.39 13.96
CA VAL A 187 -5.33 -6.99 15.19
C VAL A 187 -6.63 -6.30 14.83
N VAL A 188 -7.76 -6.75 15.38
CA VAL A 188 -9.05 -6.11 15.16
C VAL A 188 -9.59 -5.49 16.44
N ASN A 189 -10.39 -4.43 16.26
CA ASN A 189 -11.13 -3.78 17.32
C ASN A 189 -12.61 -4.18 17.23
N ASP A 190 -13.05 -5.01 18.18
CA ASP A 190 -14.45 -5.35 18.35
C ASP A 190 -15.03 -4.51 19.50
N ALA A 191 -15.69 -3.40 19.16
CA ALA A 191 -16.38 -2.50 20.10
C ALA A 191 -15.50 -2.01 21.27
N GLY A 192 -14.28 -1.56 20.95
CA GLY A 192 -13.30 -1.05 21.91
C GLY A 192 -12.35 -2.09 22.48
N ARG A 193 -12.49 -3.37 22.10
CA ARG A 193 -11.60 -4.46 22.54
C ARG A 193 -10.71 -4.91 21.40
N TRP A 194 -9.40 -4.78 21.58
CA TRP A 194 -8.40 -5.24 20.62
C TRP A 194 -8.12 -6.72 20.82
N ARG A 195 -8.12 -7.48 19.72
CA ARG A 195 -7.71 -8.90 19.72
C ARG A 195 -6.87 -9.23 18.50
N VAL A 196 -5.92 -10.13 18.69
CA VAL A 196 -5.13 -10.72 17.62
C VAL A 196 -5.98 -11.77 16.89
N ILE A 197 -6.01 -11.69 15.57
CA ILE A 197 -6.51 -12.71 14.65
C ILE A 197 -5.30 -13.23 13.87
N ASN A 198 -4.88 -14.46 14.18
CA ASN A 198 -3.83 -15.11 13.41
C ASN A 198 -4.49 -15.88 12.26
N ARG A 199 -4.37 -15.38 11.02
CA ARG A 199 -4.74 -16.14 9.82
C ARG A 199 -3.54 -16.96 9.36
N ALA A 200 -3.16 -17.96 10.15
CA ALA A 200 -2.32 -19.04 9.66
C ALA A 200 -3.22 -20.01 8.87
N ASN A 201 -3.10 -19.97 7.54
CA ASN A 201 -3.65 -20.91 6.55
C ASN A 201 -5.19 -20.86 6.31
N VAL A 202 -5.56 -20.24 5.19
CA VAL A 202 -6.65 -20.70 4.30
C VAL A 202 -6.12 -20.68 2.87
#